data_AF-A0A6V8LLT1-F1
#
_entry.id   AF-A0A6V8LLT1-F1
#
_cell.length_a   1.000
_cell.length_b   1.000
_cell.length_c   1.000
_cell.angle_alpha   90.00
_cell.angle_beta   90.00
_cell.angle_gamma   90.00
#
_symmetry.space_group_name_H-M   'P 1'
#
loop_
_entity.id
_entity.type
_entity.pdbx_description
1 polymer ?
#
loop_
_entity_poly.entity_id
_entity_poly.type
_entity_poly.pdbx_seq_one_letter_code
_entity_poly.pdbx_strand_id
1 'polypeptide(L)'
;MELALSLSYQRLPADRQRLLRRLALHPGQDLDAHAAAALAGPDLDTTWTHLRYLCGDHLLQQGTAGRYTLHDLVRAYAASRACDEDPPPERRAALTLLFDHYLATAATALDALYPAEAYRRPHIPHPARPPRN
;
A
#
# COMPACT_ATOMS: atom_id res chain seq x y z
N MET A 1 -21.73 -10.91 -11.90
CA MET A 1 -21.05 -10.19 -10.80
C MET A 1 -19.89 -9.33 -11.31
N GLU A 2 -19.05 -9.84 -12.22
CA GLU A 2 -17.91 -9.11 -12.79
C GLU A 2 -18.27 -7.74 -13.41
N LEU A 3 -19.42 -7.65 -14.07
CA LEU A 3 -19.96 -6.40 -14.62
C LEU A 3 -20.27 -5.32 -13.57
N ALA A 4 -20.69 -5.70 -12.37
CA ALA A 4 -20.99 -4.72 -11.31
C ALA A 4 -19.70 -4.14 -10.72
N LEU A 5 -18.69 -5.00 -10.53
CA LEU A 5 -17.39 -4.58 -10.01
C LEU A 5 -16.63 -3.71 -11.02
N SER A 6 -16.67 -4.03 -12.31
CA SER A 6 -16.03 -3.22 -13.35
C SER A 6 -16.66 -1.83 -13.44
N LEU A 7 -17.99 -1.72 -13.31
CA LEU A 7 -18.68 -0.44 -13.26
C LEU A 7 -18.30 0.38 -12.02
N SER A 8 -18.24 -0.24 -10.84
CA SER A 8 -17.79 0.45 -9.62
C SER A 8 -16.35 0.94 -9.77
N TYR A 9 -15.46 0.11 -10.30
CA TYR A 9 -14.06 0.47 -10.55
C TYR A 9 -13.92 1.63 -11.54
N GLN A 10 -14.63 1.58 -12.68
CA GLN A 10 -14.58 2.63 -13.70
C GLN A 10 -15.14 3.99 -13.21
N ARG A 11 -16.04 3.98 -12.22
CA ARG A 11 -16.58 5.19 -11.59
C ARG A 11 -15.63 5.84 -10.58
N LEU A 12 -14.60 5.13 -10.13
CA LEU A 12 -13.59 5.71 -9.26
C LEU A 12 -12.77 6.77 -10.03
N PRO A 13 -12.36 7.87 -9.38
CA PRO A 13 -11.33 8.74 -9.92
C PRO A 13 -10.02 7.97 -10.15
N ALA A 14 -9.21 8.44 -11.10
CA ALA A 14 -7.96 7.79 -11.51
C ALA A 14 -7.02 7.48 -10.33
N ASP A 15 -6.90 8.39 -9.36
CA ASP A 15 -6.04 8.19 -8.18
C ASP A 15 -6.53 7.05 -7.27
N ARG A 16 -7.85 6.85 -7.16
CA ARG A 16 -8.45 5.76 -6.40
C ARG A 16 -8.38 4.43 -7.14
N GLN A 17 -8.50 4.43 -8.47
CA GLN A 17 -8.25 3.25 -9.30
C GLN A 17 -6.79 2.79 -9.13
N ARG A 18 -5.85 3.73 -9.27
CA ARG A 18 -4.42 3.48 -9.06
C ARG A 18 -4.16 2.96 -7.65
N LEU A 19 -4.71 3.60 -6.61
CA LEU A 19 -4.56 3.12 -5.24
C LEU A 19 -5.06 1.68 -5.10
N LEU A 20 -6.28 1.38 -5.56
CA LEU A 20 -6.86 0.04 -5.44
C LEU A 20 -5.98 -1.03 -6.10
N ARG A 21 -5.44 -0.75 -7.29
CA ARG A 21 -4.47 -1.64 -7.97
C ARG A 21 -3.19 -1.82 -7.16
N ARG A 22 -2.65 -0.76 -6.58
CA ARG A 22 -1.45 -0.83 -5.71
C ARG A 22 -1.72 -1.64 -4.44
N LEU A 23 -2.87 -1.46 -3.80
CA LEU A 23 -3.27 -2.23 -2.62
C LEU A 23 -3.38 -3.73 -2.93
N ALA A 24 -3.81 -4.10 -4.13
CA ALA A 24 -3.92 -5.49 -4.55
C ALA A 24 -2.55 -6.20 -4.72
N LEU A 25 -1.45 -5.44 -4.85
CA LEU A 25 -0.08 -5.98 -4.86
C LEU A 25 0.39 -6.42 -3.46
N HIS A 26 -0.29 -5.99 -2.40
CA HIS A 26 0.10 -6.31 -1.03
C HIS A 26 0.07 -7.84 -0.79
N PRO A 27 1.16 -8.43 -0.27
CA PRO A 27 1.28 -9.88 -0.11
C PRO A 27 0.40 -10.46 1.02
N GLY A 28 -0.01 -9.62 1.97
CA GLY A 28 -0.87 -10.00 3.09
C GLY A 28 -2.36 -9.81 2.81
N GLN A 29 -3.16 -10.47 3.66
CA GLN A 29 -4.63 -10.44 3.66
C GLN A 29 -5.20 -9.08 4.09
N ASP A 30 -4.55 -8.39 5.01
CA ASP A 30 -4.89 -7.04 5.43
C ASP A 30 -3.65 -6.15 5.47
N LEU A 31 -3.86 -4.83 5.50
CA LEU A 31 -2.81 -3.85 5.64
C LEU A 31 -3.29 -2.62 6.41
N ASP A 32 -2.36 -1.86 6.97
CA ASP A 32 -2.66 -0.58 7.59
C ASP A 32 -2.47 0.59 6.61
N ALA A 33 -2.80 1.80 7.07
CA ALA A 33 -2.68 3.02 6.26
C ALA A 33 -1.22 3.37 5.90
N HIS A 34 -0.24 2.97 6.71
CA HIS A 34 1.17 3.24 6.44
C HIS A 34 1.70 2.34 5.33
N ALA A 35 1.36 1.04 5.37
CA ALA A 35 1.63 0.10 4.28
C ALA A 35 0.94 0.52 2.98
N ALA A 36 -0.30 1.02 3.07
CA ALA A 36 -1.02 1.56 1.91
C ALA A 36 -0.30 2.77 1.30
N ALA A 37 0.17 3.69 2.16
CA ALA A 37 0.87 4.89 1.73
C ALA A 37 2.24 4.56 1.13
N ALA A 38 2.93 3.55 1.67
CA ALA A 38 4.18 3.04 1.11
C ALA A 38 3.97 2.45 -0.31
N LEU A 39 2.86 1.72 -0.53
CA LEU A 39 2.50 1.18 -1.84
C LEU A 39 2.08 2.26 -2.86
N ALA A 40 1.43 3.33 -2.40
CA ALA A 40 0.90 4.39 -3.25
C ALA A 40 1.92 5.50 -3.56
N GLY A 41 2.86 5.74 -2.63
CA GLY A 41 3.75 6.90 -2.56
C GLY A 41 3.00 8.20 -2.25
N PRO A 42 3.70 9.25 -1.81
CA PRO A 42 4.37 9.44 -0.52
C PRO A 42 3.51 10.21 0.50
N ASP A 43 2.19 10.35 0.28
CA ASP A 43 1.33 11.12 1.17
C ASP A 43 0.35 10.26 1.97
N LEU A 44 0.55 10.22 3.28
CA LEU A 44 -0.28 9.45 4.21
C LEU A 44 -1.70 10.02 4.32
N ASP A 45 -1.85 11.34 4.36
CA ASP A 45 -3.16 11.99 4.56
C ASP A 45 -4.09 11.78 3.36
N THR A 46 -3.56 11.94 2.15
CA THR A 46 -4.27 11.63 0.91
C THR A 46 -4.59 10.14 0.83
N THR A 47 -3.64 9.27 1.19
CA THR A 47 -3.89 7.82 1.20
C THR A 47 -5.01 7.46 2.17
N TRP A 48 -4.99 8.02 3.38
CA TRP A 48 -6.02 7.77 4.40
C TRP A 48 -7.40 8.21 3.93
N THR A 49 -7.47 9.38 3.29
CA THR A 49 -8.68 9.90 2.67
C THR A 49 -9.19 8.97 1.58
N HIS A 50 -8.33 8.48 0.70
CA HIS A 50 -8.71 7.53 -0.35
C HIS A 50 -9.15 6.18 0.21
N LEU A 51 -8.51 5.65 1.25
CA LEU A 51 -8.92 4.41 1.92
C LEU A 51 -10.35 4.55 2.48
N ARG A 52 -10.68 5.70 3.09
CA ARG A 52 -12.04 5.98 3.56
C ARG A 52 -13.07 6.01 2.43
N TYR A 53 -12.74 6.64 1.31
CA TYR A 53 -13.63 6.62 0.14
C TYR A 53 -13.83 5.22 -0.41
N LEU A 54 -12.76 4.42 -0.52
CA LEU A 54 -12.85 3.03 -0.99
C LEU A 54 -13.65 2.13 -0.03
N CYS A 55 -13.60 2.39 1.29
CA CYS A 55 -14.52 1.76 2.25
C CYS A 55 -15.97 2.19 2.03
N GLY A 56 -16.21 3.49 1.82
CA GLY A 56 -17.53 4.02 1.47
C GLY A 56 -18.11 3.40 0.20
N ASP A 57 -17.26 3.14 -0.80
CA ASP A 57 -17.60 2.48 -2.07
C ASP A 57 -17.71 0.94 -1.95
N HIS A 58 -17.55 0.39 -0.74
CA HIS A 58 -17.64 -1.06 -0.44
C HIS A 58 -16.59 -1.91 -1.17
N LEU A 59 -15.46 -1.31 -1.54
CA LEU A 59 -14.34 -1.99 -2.20
C LEU A 59 -13.29 -2.48 -1.19
N LEU A 60 -13.25 -1.84 -0.02
CA LEU A 60 -12.43 -2.22 1.13
C LEU A 60 -13.32 -2.41 2.35
N GLN A 61 -12.91 -3.31 3.25
CA GLN A 61 -13.47 -3.44 4.58
C GLN A 61 -12.45 -3.00 5.62
N GLN A 62 -12.92 -2.27 6.63
CA GLN A 62 -12.14 -2.02 7.83
C GLN A 62 -12.57 -3.05 8.88
N GLY A 63 -11.74 -4.08 9.12
CA GLY A 63 -12.05 -5.13 10.09
C GLY A 63 -11.80 -4.65 11.51
N THR A 64 -10.52 -4.49 11.85
CA THR A 64 -10.07 -3.84 13.09
C THR A 64 -9.75 -2.37 12.82
N ALA A 65 -9.85 -1.51 13.82
CA ALA A 65 -9.45 -0.11 13.71
C ALA A 65 -8.05 0.01 13.09
N GLY A 66 -7.96 0.70 11.94
CA GLY A 66 -6.70 0.90 11.22
C GLY A 66 -6.24 -0.25 10.31
N ARG A 67 -6.97 -1.37 10.21
CA ARG A 67 -6.68 -2.48 9.29
C ARG A 67 -7.71 -2.57 8.17
N TYR A 68 -7.22 -2.62 6.93
CA TYR A 68 -8.01 -2.63 5.71
C TYR A 68 -7.80 -3.93 4.95
N THR A 69 -8.90 -4.53 4.52
CA THR A 69 -8.93 -5.78 3.75
C THR A 69 -9.62 -5.52 2.41
N LEU A 70 -9.00 -5.95 1.32
CA LEU A 70 -9.69 -6.08 0.04
C LEU A 70 -10.53 -7.35 0.08
N HIS A 71 -11.80 -7.26 -0.33
CA HIS A 71 -12.58 -8.46 -0.62
C HIS A 71 -11.88 -9.33 -1.67
N ASP A 72 -11.94 -10.65 -1.55
CA ASP A 72 -11.22 -11.57 -2.45
C ASP A 72 -11.49 -11.31 -3.94
N LEU A 73 -12.76 -11.08 -4.29
CA LEU A 73 -13.14 -10.74 -5.66
C LEU A 73 -12.55 -9.39 -6.12
N VAL A 74 -12.56 -8.38 -5.24
CA VAL A 74 -11.98 -7.06 -5.52
C VAL A 74 -10.48 -7.16 -5.67
N ARG A 75 -9.81 -7.95 -4.82
CA ARG A 75 -8.37 -8.23 -4.89
C ARG A 75 -8.00 -8.89 -6.21
N ALA A 76 -8.70 -9.97 -6.59
CA ALA A 76 -8.44 -10.68 -7.85
C ALA A 76 -8.62 -9.75 -9.05
N TYR A 77 -9.70 -8.97 -9.07
CA TYR A 77 -9.96 -8.00 -10.13
C TYR A 77 -8.89 -6.90 -10.19
N ALA A 78 -8.59 -6.24 -9.07
CA ALA A 78 -7.61 -5.17 -9.01
C ALA A 78 -6.19 -5.65 -9.34
N ALA A 79 -5.83 -6.89 -8.98
CA ALA A 79 -4.57 -7.51 -9.38
C ALA A 79 -4.50 -7.76 -10.89
N SER A 80 -5.58 -8.23 -11.51
CA SER A 80 -5.66 -8.33 -12.97
C SER A 80 -5.51 -6.96 -13.64
N ARG A 81 -6.22 -5.95 -13.15
CA ARG A 81 -6.09 -4.57 -13.65
C ARG A 81 -4.69 -4.00 -13.45
N ALA A 82 -4.00 -4.33 -12.36
CA ALA A 82 -2.60 -3.95 -12.17
C ALA A 82 -1.68 -4.59 -13.20
N CYS A 83 -1.93 -5.84 -13.60
CA CYS A 83 -1.19 -6.48 -14.70
C CYS A 83 -1.43 -5.79 -16.05
N ASP A 84 -2.66 -5.36 -16.31
CA ASP A 84 -3.06 -4.75 -17.58
C ASP A 84 -2.64 -3.28 -17.70
N GLU A 85 -2.77 -2.52 -16.62
CA GLU A 85 -2.63 -1.06 -16.61
C GLU A 85 -1.29 -0.56 -16.08
N ASP A 86 -0.64 -1.30 -15.16
CA ASP A 86 0.59 -0.84 -14.51
C ASP A 86 1.82 -1.62 -15.04
N PRO A 87 2.80 -0.93 -15.67
CA PRO A 87 4.00 -1.57 -16.17
C PRO A 87 4.72 -2.41 -15.10
N PRO A 88 5.30 -3.58 -15.45
CA PRO A 88 6.08 -4.40 -14.53
C PRO A 88 7.11 -3.64 -13.66
N PRO A 89 7.91 -2.69 -14.18
CA PRO A 89 8.86 -1.94 -13.35
C PRO A 89 8.17 -1.08 -12.28
N GLU A 90 7.01 -0.50 -12.58
CA GLU A 90 6.27 0.30 -11.60
C GLU A 90 5.69 -0.56 -10.49
N ARG A 91 5.15 -1.74 -10.81
CA ARG A 91 4.64 -2.67 -9.80
C ARG A 91 5.77 -3.14 -8.88
N ARG A 92 6.94 -3.43 -9.45
CA ARG A 92 8.14 -3.76 -8.66
C ARG A 92 8.55 -2.60 -7.76
N ALA A 93 8.56 -1.37 -8.27
CA ALA A 93 8.92 -0.20 -7.49
C ALA A 93 7.97 0.03 -6.30
N ALA A 94 6.66 -0.16 -6.46
CA ALA A 94 5.71 -0.06 -5.35
C ALA A 94 5.95 -1.14 -4.27
N LEU A 95 6.26 -2.37 -4.68
CA LEU A 95 6.64 -3.43 -3.73
C LEU A 95 7.96 -3.11 -3.02
N THR A 96 8.94 -2.55 -3.72
CA THR A 96 10.19 -2.08 -3.10
C THR A 96 9.91 -1.02 -2.04
N LEU A 97 9.09 -0.01 -2.34
CA LEU A 97 8.70 1.02 -1.36
C LEU A 97 8.00 0.43 -0.13
N LEU A 98 7.14 -0.58 -0.32
CA LEU A 98 6.51 -1.30 0.79
C LEU A 98 7.53 -2.03 1.66
N PHE A 99 8.45 -2.77 1.05
CA PHE A 99 9.46 -3.51 1.81
C PHE A 99 10.47 -2.59 2.49
N ASP A 100 10.84 -1.48 1.86
CA ASP A 100 11.67 -0.44 2.48
C ASP A 100 10.96 0.17 3.70
N HIS A 101 9.65 0.39 3.62
CA HIS A 101 8.85 0.86 4.76
C HIS A 101 8.85 -0.15 5.92
N TYR A 102 8.64 -1.45 5.66
CA TYR A 102 8.71 -2.47 6.70
C TYR A 102 10.09 -2.60 7.32
N LEU A 103 11.13 -2.54 6.49
CA LEU A 103 12.52 -2.60 6.94
C LEU A 103 12.86 -1.40 7.84
N ALA A 104 12.47 -0.19 7.44
CA ALA A 104 12.66 1.02 8.24
C ALA A 104 11.88 0.97 9.57
N THR A 105 10.65 0.48 9.55
CA THR A 105 9.79 0.36 10.74
C THR A 105 10.36 -0.65 11.73
N ALA A 106 10.81 -1.81 11.25
CA ALA A 106 11.46 -2.83 12.06
C ALA A 106 12.78 -2.32 12.66
N ALA A 107 13.61 -1.62 11.87
CA ALA A 107 14.85 -1.02 12.36
C ALA A 107 14.57 -0.01 13.50
N THR A 108 13.61 0.88 13.30
CA THR A 108 13.21 1.88 14.31
C THR A 108 12.71 1.22 15.61
N ALA A 109 11.90 0.16 15.50
CA ALA A 109 11.42 -0.58 16.66
C ALA A 109 12.56 -1.27 17.42
N LEU A 110 13.51 -1.86 16.70
CA LEU A 110 14.69 -2.47 17.31
C LEU A 110 15.55 -1.41 18.00
N ASP A 111 15.72 -0.21 17.42
CA ASP A 111 16.50 0.88 18.03
C ASP A 111 15.89 1.30 19.37
N ALA A 112 14.56 1.31 19.47
CA ALA A 112 13.84 1.60 20.71
C ALA A 112 13.95 0.47 21.75
N LEU A 113 13.88 -0.80 21.33
CA LEU A 113 13.86 -1.95 22.25
C LEU A 113 15.25 -2.38 22.72
N TYR A 114 16.26 -2.32 21.85
CA TYR A 114 17.61 -2.85 22.12
C TYR A 114 18.70 -1.85 21.72
N PRO A 115 18.75 -0.64 22.30
CA PRO A 115 19.69 0.41 21.89
C PRO A 115 21.16 -0.01 22.01
N ALA A 116 21.50 -0.86 22.98
CA ALA A 116 22.87 -1.36 23.19
C ALA A 116 23.37 -2.32 22.08
N GLU A 117 22.48 -2.84 21.24
CA GLU A 117 22.79 -3.81 20.19
C GLU A 117 22.87 -3.19 18.79
N ALA A 118 22.80 -1.86 18.68
CA ALA A 118 22.80 -1.15 17.40
C ALA A 118 23.99 -1.55 16.49
N TYR A 119 25.17 -1.81 17.07
CA TYR A 119 26.37 -2.21 16.34
C TYR A 119 26.28 -3.58 15.63
N ARG A 120 25.31 -4.43 16.00
CA ARG A 120 25.13 -5.77 15.41
C ARG A 120 24.24 -5.75 14.17
N ARG A 121 23.70 -4.59 13.80
CA ARG A 121 22.63 -4.49 12.79
C ARG A 121 23.21 -4.17 11.41
N PRO A 122 22.65 -4.77 10.35
CA PRO A 122 23.02 -4.38 8.99
C PRO A 122 22.64 -2.91 8.76
N HIS A 123 23.53 -2.15 8.13
CA HIS A 123 23.21 -0.78 7.72
C HIS A 123 22.15 -0.84 6.62
N ILE A 124 20.94 -0.39 6.93
CA ILE A 124 19.86 -0.23 5.95
C ILE A 124 20.04 1.17 5.36
N PRO A 125 20.42 1.30 4.07
CA PRO A 125 20.44 2.60 3.45
C PRO A 125 19.00 3.15 3.45
N HIS A 126 18.80 4.30 4.08
CA HIS A 126 17.53 5.01 3.97
C HIS A 126 17.30 5.34 2.48
N PRO A 127 16.09 5.11 1.93
CA PRO A 127 15.78 5.56 0.58
C PRO A 127 16.05 7.06 0.54
N ALA A 128 16.94 7.47 -0.37
CA ALA A 128 17.36 8.85 -0.50
C ALA A 128 16.13 9.74 -0.62
N ARG A 129 15.88 10.57 0.40
CA ARG A 129 14.86 11.61 0.34
C ARG A 129 15.20 12.49 -0.87
N PRO A 130 14.31 12.65 -1.88
CA PRO A 130 14.63 13.49 -3.03
C PRO A 130 14.97 14.90 -2.55
N PRO A 131 15.96 15.57 -3.17
CA PRO A 131 16.35 16.91 -2.78
C PRO A 131 15.13 17.83 -2.88
N ARG A 132 14.86 18.58 -1.80
CA ARG A 132 13.95 19.72 -1.85
C ARG A 132 14.65 20.80 -2.68
N ASN A 133 14.15 21.05 -3.89
CA ASN A 133 14.37 22.33 -4.57
C ASN A 133 13.51 23.42 -3.94
#